data_AF-A0A8X6NTT5-F1
#
_entry.id   AF-A0A8X6NTT5-F1
#
_cell.length_a   1.000
_cell.length_b   1.000
_cell.length_c   1.000
_cell.angle_alpha   90.00
_cell.angle_beta   90.00
_cell.angle_gamma   90.00
#
_symmetry.space_group_name_H-M   'P 1'
#
loop_
_entity.id
_entity.type
_entity.pdbx_description
1 polymer ?
#
loop_
_entity_poly.entity_id
_entity_poly.type
_entity_poly.pdbx_seq_one_letter_code
_entity_poly.pdbx_strand_id
1 'polypeptide(L)'
;MDQIEKTNIVLRWKYIHKVRENLKQRFKREYLGFLRSSVTKIEDKINVGDIVLIDTDDKKRLHWLLGRVLELFPGKDESSDLLKCELKRETY
;
A
#
# COMPACT_ATOMS: atom_id res chain seq x y z
N MET A 1 -6.35 -40.22 -36.44
CA MET A 1 -6.55 -40.17 -34.98
C MET A 1 -5.77 -38.99 -34.37
N ASP A 2 -4.49 -38.81 -34.70
CA ASP A 2 -3.57 -37.82 -34.10
C ASP A 2 -4.00 -36.34 -34.17
N GLN A 3 -4.71 -35.92 -35.22
CA GLN A 3 -5.19 -34.54 -35.37
C GLN A 3 -6.30 -34.18 -34.36
N ILE A 4 -7.12 -35.16 -33.96
CA ILE A 4 -8.24 -34.97 -33.03
C ILE A 4 -7.71 -34.86 -31.59
N GLU A 5 -6.62 -35.54 -31.28
CA GLU A 5 -5.96 -35.47 -29.97
C GLU A 5 -5.21 -34.15 -29.79
N LYS A 6 -4.46 -33.71 -30.83
CA LYS A 6 -3.78 -32.40 -30.81
C LYS A 6 -4.74 -31.24 -30.58
N THR A 7 -5.91 -31.26 -31.24
CA THR A 7 -6.93 -30.23 -31.06
C THR A 7 -7.53 -30.24 -29.65
N ASN A 8 -7.79 -31.41 -29.07
CA ASN A 8 -8.26 -31.55 -27.69
C ASN A 8 -7.27 -30.99 -26.66
N ILE A 9 -5.97 -31.26 -26.83
CA ILE A 9 -4.92 -30.75 -25.94
C ILE A 9 -4.88 -29.22 -25.98
N VAL A 10 -4.95 -28.62 -27.17
CA VAL A 10 -4.94 -27.16 -27.35
C VAL A 10 -6.20 -26.53 -26.73
N LEU A 11 -7.36 -27.14 -26.91
CA LEU A 11 -8.62 -26.66 -26.33
C LEU A 11 -8.57 -26.71 -24.79
N ARG A 12 -8.08 -27.81 -24.22
CA ARG A 12 -7.93 -27.96 -22.77
C ARG A 12 -6.91 -26.98 -22.19
N TRP A 13 -5.80 -26.76 -22.88
CA TRP A 13 -4.80 -25.75 -22.50
C TRP A 13 -5.40 -24.34 -22.49
N LYS A 14 -6.12 -23.95 -23.56
CA LYS A 14 -6.82 -22.65 -23.64
C LYS A 14 -7.84 -22.48 -22.50
N TYR A 15 -8.59 -23.54 -22.19
CA TYR A 15 -9.56 -23.53 -21.10
C TYR A 15 -8.89 -23.31 -19.74
N ILE A 16 -7.84 -24.07 -19.42
CA ILE A 16 -7.09 -23.93 -18.16
C ILE A 16 -6.49 -22.53 -18.04
N HIS A 17 -5.92 -21.99 -19.12
CA HIS A 17 -5.40 -20.63 -19.15
C HIS A 17 -6.48 -19.60 -18.86
N LYS A 18 -7.66 -19.73 -19.48
CA LYS A 18 -8.81 -18.84 -19.23
C LYS A 18 -9.28 -18.91 -17.77
N VAL A 19 -9.36 -20.11 -17.20
CA VAL A 19 -9.75 -20.29 -15.79
C VAL A 19 -8.72 -19.64 -14.85
N ARG A 20 -7.42 -19.82 -15.10
CA ARG A 20 -6.35 -19.19 -14.31
C ARG A 20 -6.42 -17.67 -14.37
N GLU A 21 -6.62 -17.10 -15.55
CA GLU A 21 -6.73 -15.64 -15.72
C GLU A 21 -7.97 -15.11 -15.00
N ASN A 22 -9.12 -15.78 -15.15
CA ASN A 22 -10.35 -15.41 -14.43
C ASN A 22 -10.15 -15.44 -12.90
N LEU A 23 -9.47 -16.47 -12.38
CA LEU A 23 -9.16 -16.58 -10.96
C LEU A 23 -8.25 -15.43 -10.51
N LYS A 24 -7.19 -15.14 -11.27
CA LYS A 24 -6.26 -14.03 -10.98
C LYS A 24 -6.98 -12.69 -10.95
N GLN A 25 -7.84 -12.42 -11.93
CA GLN A 25 -8.62 -11.18 -11.99
C GLN A 25 -9.62 -11.07 -10.83
N ARG A 26 -10.30 -12.16 -10.49
CA ARG A 26 -11.24 -12.20 -9.36
C ARG A 26 -10.52 -11.99 -8.03
N PHE A 27 -9.41 -12.69 -7.82
CA PHE A 27 -8.58 -12.53 -6.62
C PHE A 27 -8.05 -11.09 -6.51
N LYS A 28 -7.53 -10.52 -7.59
CA LYS A 28 -7.07 -9.13 -7.61
C LYS A 28 -8.20 -8.16 -7.24
N ARG A 29 -9.39 -8.34 -7.82
CA ARG A 29 -10.55 -7.47 -7.55
C ARG A 29 -11.05 -7.59 -6.11
N GLU A 30 -11.20 -8.80 -5.61
CA GLU A 30 -11.73 -9.05 -4.26
C GLU A 30 -10.70 -8.70 -3.18
N TYR A 31 -9.46 -9.19 -3.31
CA TYR A 31 -8.43 -9.01 -2.30
C TYR A 31 -7.86 -7.59 -2.28
N LEU A 32 -7.50 -7.01 -3.43
CA LEU A 32 -7.01 -5.62 -3.46
C LEU A 32 -8.14 -4.60 -3.29
N GLY A 33 -9.37 -4.94 -3.70
CA GLY A 33 -10.55 -4.10 -3.43
C GLY A 33 -10.78 -3.95 -1.93
N PHE A 34 -10.73 -5.06 -1.19
CA PHE A 34 -10.80 -5.08 0.27
C PHE A 34 -9.63 -4.30 0.92
N LEU A 35 -8.41 -4.49 0.44
CA LEU A 35 -7.23 -3.79 0.95
C LEU A 35 -7.25 -2.28 0.65
N ARG A 36 -7.90 -1.85 -0.44
CA ARG A 36 -8.08 -0.43 -0.75
C ARG A 36 -9.21 0.20 0.06
N SER A 37 -10.28 -0.54 0.37
CA SER A 37 -11.34 -0.01 1.24
C SER A 37 -10.90 0.10 2.70
N SER A 38 -9.93 -0.70 3.15
CA SER A 38 -9.34 -0.54 4.48
C SER A 38 -8.41 0.66 4.61
N VAL A 39 -7.93 1.22 3.49
CA VAL A 39 -7.28 2.54 3.49
C VAL A 39 -8.40 3.58 3.46
N THR A 40 -9.06 3.75 4.61
CA THR A 40 -9.80 4.99 4.87
C THR A 40 -8.87 6.14 4.56
N LYS A 41 -9.31 7.09 3.74
CA LYS A 41 -8.64 8.38 3.59
C LYS A 41 -8.59 8.97 5.00
N ILE A 42 -7.45 8.83 5.66
CA ILE A 42 -7.16 9.53 6.89
C ILE A 42 -7.21 11.00 6.46
N GLU A 43 -8.12 11.77 7.04
CA GLU A 43 -8.15 13.21 6.79
C GLU A 43 -6.74 13.72 7.11
N ASP A 44 -6.09 14.38 6.14
CA ASP A 44 -4.67 14.77 6.18
C ASP A 44 -4.36 15.85 7.25
N LYS A 45 -5.25 16.04 8.24
CA LYS A 45 -5.10 17.02 9.30
C LYS A 45 -4.28 16.44 10.44
N ILE A 46 -3.00 16.75 10.41
CA ILE A 46 -2.05 16.47 11.50
C ILE A 46 -2.35 17.43 12.65
N ASN A 47 -2.53 16.91 13.87
CA ASN A 47 -2.73 17.71 15.08
C ASN A 47 -1.53 17.61 16.02
N VAL A 48 -1.40 18.59 16.92
CA VAL A 48 -0.42 18.53 18.01
C VAL A 48 -0.72 17.31 18.89
N GLY A 49 0.31 16.52 19.15
CA GLY A 49 0.22 15.30 19.95
C GLY A 49 0.11 14.02 19.13
N ASP A 50 -0.14 14.11 17.82
CA ASP A 50 -0.18 12.96 16.93
C ASP A 50 1.20 12.30 16.78
N ILE A 51 1.19 10.99 16.55
CA ILE A 51 2.41 10.21 16.32
C ILE A 51 2.60 10.05 14.81
N VAL A 52 3.74 10.52 14.32
CA VAL A 52 4.10 10.54 12.90
C VAL A 52 5.35 9.70 12.65
N LEU A 53 5.46 9.16 11.44
CA LEU A 53 6.69 8.54 10.95
C LEU A 53 7.53 9.58 10.23
N ILE A 54 8.81 9.66 10.58
CA ILE A 54 9.75 10.61 10.00
C ILE A 54 10.62 9.85 9.01
N ASP A 55 10.46 10.20 7.73
CA ASP A 55 11.35 9.72 6.68
C ASP A 55 12.74 10.35 6.85
N THR A 56 13.77 9.53 6.72
CA THR A 56 15.17 9.95 6.71
C THR A 56 15.78 9.29 5.49
N ASP A 57 16.43 10.09 4.63
CA ASP A 57 16.87 9.69 3.28
C ASP A 57 17.69 8.38 3.25
N ASP A 58 18.40 8.08 4.35
CA ASP A 58 19.26 6.90 4.49
C ASP A 58 18.55 5.62 4.97
N LYS A 59 17.26 5.68 5.32
CA LYS A 59 16.55 4.58 6.00
C LYS A 59 15.42 4.01 5.15
N LYS A 60 15.40 2.68 5.01
CA LYS A 60 14.24 1.94 4.49
C LYS A 60 13.00 2.28 5.32
N ARG A 61 11.81 2.29 4.70
CA ARG A 61 10.52 2.61 5.36
C ARG A 61 10.26 1.87 6.68
N LEU A 62 10.74 0.63 6.78
CA LEU A 62 10.63 -0.20 7.99
C LEU A 62 11.43 0.34 9.19
N HIS A 63 12.38 1.25 8.95
CA HIS A 63 13.24 1.86 9.97
C HIS A 63 12.99 3.36 10.12
N TRP A 64 11.86 3.86 9.59
CA TRP A 64 11.45 5.24 9.84
C TRP A 64 11.25 5.46 11.33
N LEU A 65 11.72 6.61 11.82
CA LEU A 65 11.65 6.94 13.23
C LEU A 65 10.21 7.35 13.57
N LEU A 66 9.72 6.93 14.74
CA LEU A 66 8.51 7.50 15.31
C LEU A 66 8.83 8.83 16.00
N GLY A 67 8.06 9.85 15.68
CA GLY A 67 8.07 11.14 16.34
C GLY A 67 6.69 11.54 16.84
N ARG A 68 6.63 12.37 17.88
CA ARG A 68 5.39 13.02 18.32
C ARG A 68 5.39 14.47 17.89
N VAL A 69 4.30 14.94 17.29
CA VAL A 69 4.13 16.34 16.89
C VAL A 69 3.98 17.20 18.14
N LEU A 70 4.86 18.19 18.32
CA LEU A 70 4.83 19.14 19.43
C LEU A 70 4.19 20.47 19.03
N GLU A 71 4.57 21.00 17.86
CA GLU A 71 4.10 22.29 17.37
C GLU A 71 3.91 22.23 15.86
N LEU A 72 2.81 22.83 15.39
CA LEU A 72 2.46 23.03 13.97
C LEU A 72 2.75 24.49 13.62
N PHE A 73 3.54 24.71 12.57
CA PHE A 73 3.73 26.04 12.00
C PHE A 73 3.05 26.07 10.63
N PRO A 74 2.11 27.00 10.41
CA PRO A 74 1.43 27.10 9.12
C PRO A 74 2.46 27.37 8.03
N GLY A 75 2.54 26.45 7.08
CA GLY A 75 3.36 26.61 5.89
C GLY A 75 2.88 27.78 5.03
N LYS A 76 3.76 28.29 4.18
CA LYS A 76 3.39 29.31 3.18
C LYS A 76 2.36 28.78 2.16
N ASP A 77 2.33 27.46 1.97
CA ASP A 77 1.34 26.75 1.17
C ASP A 77 0.49 25.86 2.08
N GLU A 78 -0.82 25.83 1.84
CA GLU A 78 -1.90 25.17 2.60
C GLU A 78 -1.73 23.63 2.77
N SER A 79 -0.60 23.07 2.32
CA SER A 79 -0.32 21.64 2.25
C SER A 79 0.99 21.22 2.91
N SER A 80 1.80 22.15 3.39
CA SER A 80 3.12 21.85 3.97
C SER A 80 3.33 22.59 5.28
N ASP A 81 2.59 22.18 6.31
CA ASP A 81 2.83 22.64 7.68
C ASP A 81 4.20 22.16 8.14
N LEU A 82 5.04 23.09 8.58
CA LEU A 82 6.31 22.77 9.21
C LEU A 82 6.02 22.24 10.61
N LEU A 83 6.53 21.05 10.92
CA LEU A 83 6.29 20.39 12.20
C LEU A 83 7.55 20.43 13.05
N LYS A 84 7.39 20.74 14.33
CA LYS A 84 8.39 20.43 15.34
C LYS A 84 7.99 19.12 16.00
N CYS A 85 8.89 18.14 15.95
CA CYS A 85 8.62 16.79 16.48
C CYS A 85 9.67 16.38 17.51
N GLU A 86 9.24 15.64 18.53
CA GLU A 86 10.11 14.95 19.46
C GLU A 86 10.32 13.50 19.00
N LEU A 87 11.58 13.11 18.80
CA LEU A 87 11.94 11.76 18.41
C LEU A 87 11.90 10.82 19.61
N LYS A 88 11.11 9.76 19.53
CA LYS A 88 11.20 8.67 20.49
C LYS A 88 12.19 7.65 19.94
N ARG A 89 13.43 7.69 20.41
CA ARG A 89 14.40 6.63 20.12
C ARG A 89 14.02 5.42 20.98
N GLU A 90 13.66 4.31 20.35
CA GLU A 90 13.61 3.03 21.04
C GLU A 90 15.03 2.66 21.49
N THR A 91 15.30 2.87 22.78
CA THR A 91 16.42 2.25 23.48
C THR A 91 16.07 0.78 23.67
N TYR A 92 16.74 -0.09 22.91
CA TYR A 92 16.87 -1.51 23.23
C TYR A 92 17.93 -1.71 24.32
#